data_AF-A0A0K3C6C4-F1
#
_entry.id   AF-A0A0K3C6C4-F1
#
_cell.length_a   1.000
_cell.length_b   1.000
_cell.length_c   1.000
_cell.angle_alpha   90.00
_cell.angle_beta   90.00
_cell.angle_gamma   90.00
#
_symmetry.space_group_name_H-M   'P 1'
#
loop_
_entity.id
_entity.type
_entity.pdbx_description
1 polymer ?
#
loop_
_entity_poly.entity_id
_entity_poly.type
_entity_poly.pdbx_seq_one_letter_code
_entity_poly.pdbx_strand_id
1 'polypeptide(L)'
;MANPAVISRLHGCLRTVASTPPRLIASPPPVKGGASQKRASVAIIIRLRPEHPPPTSTAASSVASPHTSPSTHPVPLSPSPPSSPRTGGLPEPLKHAQAGSATPSTASSFAGPPSVLVQLDEFFAQPWVNAPNTSIEILYIKRATRASDKWSGHVAFPGGRQEPDDESAEFTALRETWEEVGLDLAEKDWISIGQLDDREITTSLGKRLLMILSPFVFLHTSPHAPIPELQESEVASAHWIPLELLHAPLARYGHVPIDIATRLAPRNRLARLALKFLVGKMDFKCILLPNDPVATGQMLPPPPPGTTLPDLKLWGLTLGMTLDLLAHMTPKSAREDLSTYPYAVAALDTPLTGRKGASTTADLAPFAPSEASIFPRFSYPDINFLIWVFAFRYRRLLRHPSNAATRPRPPDSPPPPRSKVNWAGMSLNAYYAAVRKALVVAIFLRACAALGGVVAGGLWLRGKWIARRAIVAK
;
A
#
# COMPACT_ATOMS: atom_id res chain seq x y z
N MET A 1 -14.99 14.37 8.88
CA MET A 1 -16.41 14.14 9.21
C MET A 1 -16.90 13.04 8.27
N ALA A 2 -17.03 11.80 8.74
CA ALA A 2 -17.39 10.73 7.81
C ALA A 2 -18.87 10.89 7.43
N ASN A 3 -19.10 11.30 6.20
CA ASN A 3 -20.41 11.30 5.58
C ASN A 3 -20.97 9.85 5.65
N PRO A 4 -22.23 9.61 6.06
CA PRO A 4 -22.84 8.28 6.06
C PRO A 4 -22.66 7.50 4.75
N ALA A 5 -22.57 8.22 3.63
CA ALA A 5 -22.24 7.64 2.32
C ALA A 5 -20.84 7.00 2.28
N VAL A 6 -19.85 7.54 2.99
CA VAL A 6 -18.47 7.01 3.05
C VAL A 6 -18.40 5.73 3.88
N ILE A 7 -19.13 5.66 5.01
CA ILE A 7 -19.24 4.44 5.82
C ILE A 7 -19.88 3.33 5.00
N SER A 8 -20.98 3.61 4.30
CA SER A 8 -21.63 2.64 3.40
C SER A 8 -20.71 2.16 2.28
N ARG A 9 -19.92 3.07 1.68
CA ARG A 9 -18.90 2.71 0.68
C ARG A 9 -17.80 1.84 1.26
N LEU A 10 -17.36 2.10 2.49
CA LEU A 10 -16.35 1.27 3.17
C LEU A 10 -16.90 -0.13 3.42
N HIS A 11 -18.13 -0.26 3.93
CA HIS A 11 -18.79 -1.54 4.13
C HIS A 11 -18.86 -2.35 2.83
N GLY A 12 -19.31 -1.75 1.73
CA GLY A 12 -19.33 -2.39 0.41
C GLY A 12 -17.94 -2.77 -0.12
N CYS A 13 -16.93 -1.94 0.14
CA CYS A 13 -15.53 -2.22 -0.18
C CYS A 13 -15.02 -3.46 0.57
N LEU A 14 -15.16 -3.49 1.90
CA LEU A 14 -14.67 -4.60 2.73
C LEU A 14 -15.40 -5.92 2.41
N ARG A 15 -16.71 -5.88 2.14
CA ARG A 15 -17.44 -7.04 1.63
C ARG A 15 -16.90 -7.53 0.29
N THR A 16 -16.52 -6.61 -0.60
CA THR A 16 -15.94 -6.96 -1.90
C THR A 16 -14.56 -7.61 -1.74
N VAL A 17 -13.71 -7.07 -0.85
CA VAL A 17 -12.39 -7.66 -0.53
C VAL A 17 -12.57 -9.06 0.06
N ALA A 18 -13.46 -9.24 1.03
CA ALA A 18 -13.69 -10.53 1.69
C ALA A 18 -14.27 -11.61 0.75
N SER A 19 -15.08 -11.23 -0.24
CA SER A 19 -15.74 -12.19 -1.15
C SER A 19 -15.00 -12.40 -2.47
N THR A 20 -14.03 -11.56 -2.81
CA THR A 20 -13.29 -11.64 -4.07
C THR A 20 -11.93 -12.28 -3.83
N PRO A 21 -11.64 -13.46 -4.42
CA PRO A 21 -10.32 -14.07 -4.21
C PRO A 21 -9.22 -13.17 -4.80
N PRO A 22 -8.09 -12.97 -4.11
CA PRO A 22 -7.01 -12.13 -4.62
C PRO A 22 -6.34 -12.80 -5.83
N ARG A 23 -5.73 -12.00 -6.71
CA ARG A 23 -4.79 -12.53 -7.70
C ARG A 23 -3.45 -12.79 -7.03
N LEU A 24 -3.14 -14.06 -6.81
CA LEU A 24 -1.85 -14.50 -6.29
C LEU A 24 -0.80 -14.59 -7.40
N ILE A 25 0.42 -14.12 -7.13
CA ILE A 25 1.57 -14.28 -8.02
C ILE A 25 2.44 -15.40 -7.45
N ALA A 26 2.80 -16.38 -8.28
CA ALA A 26 3.72 -17.43 -7.87
C ALA A 26 5.09 -16.84 -7.48
N SER A 27 5.61 -17.27 -6.33
CA SER A 27 6.97 -16.90 -5.91
C SER A 27 7.99 -17.46 -6.91
N PRO A 28 9.04 -16.71 -7.30
CA PRO A 28 10.13 -17.26 -8.10
C PRO A 28 10.79 -18.42 -7.35
N PRO A 29 11.24 -19.48 -8.05
CA PRO A 29 11.93 -20.58 -7.38
C PRO A 29 13.17 -20.06 -6.63
N PRO A 30 13.47 -20.63 -5.44
CA PRO A 30 14.65 -20.27 -4.70
C PRO A 30 15.90 -20.56 -5.54
N VAL A 31 16.86 -19.63 -5.53
CA VAL A 31 18.16 -19.85 -6.19
C VAL A 31 18.98 -20.74 -5.27
N LYS A 32 19.64 -21.78 -5.80
CA LYS A 32 20.52 -22.66 -5.00
C LYS A 32 21.52 -21.82 -4.20
N GLY A 33 21.48 -21.94 -2.87
CA GLY A 33 22.35 -21.20 -1.95
C GLY A 33 21.86 -19.81 -1.50
N GLY A 34 20.63 -19.39 -1.85
CA GLY A 34 20.02 -18.15 -1.37
C GLY A 34 18.98 -18.38 -0.28
N ALA A 35 19.05 -17.58 0.80
CA ALA A 35 18.05 -17.57 1.87
C ALA A 35 16.78 -16.76 1.50
N SER A 36 15.68 -17.16 2.13
CA SER A 36 14.32 -16.60 2.19
C SER A 36 13.46 -16.62 0.91
N GLN A 37 12.17 -16.88 1.12
CA GLN A 37 11.12 -16.68 0.13
C GLN A 37 11.14 -15.22 -0.32
N LYS A 38 11.03 -14.96 -1.64
CA LYS A 38 10.96 -13.60 -2.19
C LYS A 38 9.56 -13.01 -2.04
N ARG A 39 9.00 -13.09 -0.84
CA ARG A 39 7.69 -12.54 -0.49
C ARG A 39 7.80 -11.64 0.72
N ALA A 40 7.00 -10.60 0.71
CA ALA A 40 6.77 -9.71 1.83
C ALA A 40 5.25 -9.50 1.96
N SER A 41 4.80 -9.19 3.17
CA SER A 41 3.40 -8.90 3.44
C SER A 41 3.26 -7.61 4.23
N VAL A 42 2.15 -6.93 4.05
CA VAL A 42 1.83 -5.69 4.78
C VAL A 42 0.38 -5.70 5.26
N ALA A 43 0.14 -5.03 6.39
CA ALA A 43 -1.19 -4.86 6.97
C ALA A 43 -1.75 -3.47 6.69
N ILE A 44 -2.87 -3.40 5.97
CA ILE A 44 -3.70 -2.22 5.80
C ILE A 44 -4.73 -2.24 6.93
N ILE A 45 -4.49 -1.42 7.95
CA ILE A 45 -5.26 -1.45 9.20
C ILE A 45 -6.23 -0.26 9.20
N ILE A 46 -7.52 -0.56 9.32
CA ILE A 46 -8.61 0.40 9.27
C ILE A 46 -9.29 0.45 10.63
N ARG A 47 -9.60 1.64 11.13
CA ARG A 47 -10.44 1.82 12.32
C ARG A 47 -11.55 2.85 12.08
N LEU A 48 -12.62 2.72 12.86
CA LEU A 48 -13.63 3.75 13.00
C LEU A 48 -13.51 4.34 14.41
N ARG A 49 -13.40 5.66 14.49
CA ARG A 49 -13.23 6.39 15.75
C ARG A 49 -14.40 7.35 15.95
N PRO A 50 -15.30 7.11 16.91
CA PRO A 50 -16.30 8.11 17.30
C PRO A 50 -15.61 9.31 17.98
N GLU A 51 -16.16 10.52 17.83
CA GLU A 51 -15.70 11.71 18.57
C GLU A 51 -15.88 11.54 20.08
N HIS A 52 -16.99 10.91 20.48
CA HIS A 52 -17.29 10.54 21.86
C HIS A 52 -17.48 9.02 21.93
N PRO A 53 -16.46 8.26 22.36
CA PRO A 53 -16.61 6.82 22.49
C PRO A 53 -17.65 6.48 23.57
N PRO A 54 -18.49 5.46 23.35
CA PRO A 54 -19.41 4.98 24.40
C PRO A 54 -18.61 4.51 25.63
N PRO A 55 -19.14 4.64 26.85
CA PRO A 55 -18.44 4.24 28.06
C PRO A 55 -18.05 2.75 27.99
N THR A 56 -16.82 2.45 28.41
CA THR A 56 -16.33 1.07 28.47
C THR A 56 -17.23 0.25 29.39
N SER A 57 -17.92 -0.76 28.85
CA SER A 57 -18.83 -1.66 29.60
C SER A 57 -18.14 -2.36 30.79
N THR A 58 -16.80 -2.37 30.82
CA THR A 58 -16.00 -2.94 31.91
C THR A 58 -15.91 -2.05 33.17
N ALA A 59 -16.44 -0.82 33.17
CA ALA A 59 -16.35 0.10 34.31
C ALA A 59 -17.56 0.07 35.27
N ALA A 60 -18.52 -0.85 35.10
CA ALA A 60 -19.67 -0.98 35.98
C ALA A 60 -19.54 -2.19 36.94
N SER A 61 -18.45 -2.25 37.71
CA SER A 61 -18.33 -3.07 38.95
C SER A 61 -17.01 -2.77 39.67
N SER A 62 -16.77 -1.53 40.08
CA SER A 62 -15.88 -1.25 41.22
C SER A 62 -16.29 0.05 41.88
N VAL A 63 -17.35 -0.02 42.68
CA VAL A 63 -17.57 0.97 43.73
C VAL A 63 -16.40 0.84 44.68
N ALA A 64 -15.56 1.87 44.72
CA ALA A 64 -14.48 2.02 45.66
C ALA A 64 -15.01 1.88 47.09
N SER A 65 -14.35 1.05 47.89
CA SER A 65 -14.37 1.16 49.36
C SER A 65 -12.92 1.06 49.86
N PRO A 66 -12.51 1.89 50.82
CA PRO A 66 -11.09 2.15 51.06
C PRO A 66 -10.48 1.24 52.13
N HIS A 67 -9.18 0.99 52.00
CA HIS A 67 -8.22 0.48 52.99
C HIS A 67 -8.45 -0.91 53.60
N THR A 68 -7.57 -1.87 53.27
CA THR A 68 -6.60 -2.48 54.22
C THR A 68 -5.69 -3.51 53.51
N SER A 69 -4.37 -3.37 53.63
CA SER A 69 -3.39 -4.45 53.41
C SER A 69 -3.34 -5.35 54.66
N PRO A 70 -2.94 -6.63 54.58
CA PRO A 70 -1.49 -6.94 54.60
C PRO A 70 -1.01 -8.26 53.92
N SER A 71 0.29 -8.23 53.56
CA SER A 71 1.35 -9.27 53.70
C SER A 71 1.24 -10.68 53.07
N THR A 72 2.11 -10.88 52.06
CA THR A 72 3.11 -11.98 51.85
C THR A 72 2.75 -13.44 52.17
N HIS A 73 2.85 -14.32 51.15
CA HIS A 73 3.69 -15.54 51.15
C HIS A 73 3.87 -16.09 49.69
N PRO A 74 5.00 -16.74 49.35
CA PRO A 74 5.41 -17.04 47.97
C PRO A 74 4.94 -18.42 47.45
N VAL A 75 4.68 -18.51 46.14
CA VAL A 75 4.31 -19.75 45.43
C VAL A 75 5.55 -20.33 44.71
N PRO A 76 5.85 -21.64 44.83
CA PRO A 76 7.01 -22.25 44.18
C PRO A 76 6.73 -22.71 42.74
N LEU A 77 7.73 -22.48 41.88
CA LEU A 77 7.89 -23.05 40.54
C LEU A 77 8.18 -24.55 40.61
N SER A 78 7.64 -25.33 39.69
CA SER A 78 8.20 -26.64 39.31
C SER A 78 7.92 -26.99 37.85
N PRO A 79 8.83 -27.76 37.21
CA PRO A 79 9.04 -27.77 35.76
C PRO A 79 8.51 -29.03 35.06
N SER A 80 8.57 -28.99 33.73
CA SER A 80 8.17 -29.99 32.73
C SER A 80 8.72 -31.40 32.93
N PRO A 81 8.03 -32.46 32.46
CA PRO A 81 8.62 -33.79 32.27
C PRO A 81 9.01 -34.09 30.81
N PRO A 82 10.00 -35.00 30.57
CA PRO A 82 10.53 -35.32 29.24
C PRO A 82 10.05 -36.66 28.64
N SER A 83 10.10 -36.71 27.30
CA SER A 83 10.39 -37.81 26.33
C SER A 83 10.06 -39.31 26.58
N SER A 84 9.56 -39.92 25.49
CA SER A 84 9.15 -41.32 25.21
C SER A 84 10.19 -42.43 25.41
N PRO A 85 9.77 -43.72 25.25
CA PRO A 85 10.23 -44.50 24.09
C PRO A 85 9.18 -45.42 23.40
N ARG A 86 9.48 -45.80 22.13
CA ARG A 86 8.90 -46.89 21.29
C ARG A 86 8.97 -48.26 22.02
N THR A 87 8.21 -49.32 21.75
CA THR A 87 7.94 -50.04 20.47
C THR A 87 6.97 -51.21 20.73
N GLY A 88 6.12 -51.56 19.74
CA GLY A 88 5.77 -52.97 19.42
C GLY A 88 4.43 -53.55 19.90
N GLY A 89 3.59 -53.97 18.93
CA GLY A 89 2.55 -54.99 19.12
C GLY A 89 1.21 -54.73 18.41
N LEU A 90 1.02 -55.29 17.22
CA LEU A 90 -0.30 -55.72 16.70
C LEU A 90 -0.59 -57.14 17.25
N PRO A 91 -1.84 -57.62 17.45
CA PRO A 91 -2.85 -57.70 16.37
C PRO A 91 -4.34 -57.50 16.78
N GLU A 92 -5.19 -57.22 15.79
CA GLU A 92 -6.66 -57.41 15.73
C GLU A 92 -6.98 -58.88 15.29
N PRO A 93 -8.23 -59.45 15.26
CA PRO A 93 -9.57 -58.81 15.35
C PRO A 93 -10.73 -59.62 16.06
N LEU A 94 -11.94 -59.01 16.07
CA LEU A 94 -13.33 -59.58 15.99
C LEU A 94 -14.29 -59.61 17.22
N LYS A 95 -15.33 -58.77 17.10
CA LYS A 95 -16.81 -58.97 17.26
C LYS A 95 -17.44 -59.35 18.63
N HIS A 96 -18.31 -58.46 19.16
CA HIS A 96 -19.79 -58.58 19.22
C HIS A 96 -20.44 -57.56 20.20
N ALA A 97 -21.29 -56.68 19.65
CA ALA A 97 -22.67 -56.39 20.05
C ALA A 97 -23.00 -55.92 21.49
N GLN A 98 -23.57 -54.72 21.63
CA GLN A 98 -25.00 -54.55 21.92
C GLN A 98 -25.41 -53.07 21.94
N ALA A 99 -26.65 -52.84 21.50
CA ALA A 99 -27.33 -51.57 21.41
C ALA A 99 -27.69 -51.02 22.81
N GLY A 100 -27.38 -49.76 23.04
CA GLY A 100 -27.93 -48.95 24.13
C GLY A 100 -28.49 -47.67 23.54
N SER A 101 -29.80 -47.49 23.64
CA SER A 101 -30.53 -46.30 23.22
C SER A 101 -30.03 -45.07 24.00
N ALA A 102 -29.31 -44.17 23.33
CA ALA A 102 -29.04 -42.84 23.83
C ALA A 102 -29.96 -41.85 23.08
N THR A 103 -30.84 -41.21 23.84
CA THR A 103 -31.53 -39.96 23.52
C THR A 103 -30.59 -38.98 22.80
N PRO A 104 -31.02 -38.24 21.76
CA PRO A 104 -30.19 -37.22 21.16
C PRO A 104 -30.06 -36.08 22.17
N SER A 105 -29.01 -36.12 22.99
CA SER A 105 -28.47 -34.96 23.66
C SER A 105 -28.21 -33.94 22.56
N THR A 106 -28.84 -32.78 22.70
CA THR A 106 -28.66 -31.61 21.84
C THR A 106 -27.17 -31.33 21.75
N ALA A 107 -26.54 -31.80 20.68
CA ALA A 107 -25.21 -31.38 20.32
C ALA A 107 -25.35 -29.88 20.09
N SER A 108 -24.95 -29.09 21.09
CA SER A 108 -24.64 -27.69 20.88
C SER A 108 -23.52 -27.74 19.85
N SER A 109 -23.91 -27.61 18.58
CA SER A 109 -22.98 -27.35 17.50
C SER A 109 -22.25 -26.10 17.94
N PHE A 110 -20.99 -26.24 18.35
CA PHE A 110 -20.07 -25.13 18.40
C PHE A 110 -20.07 -24.55 16.99
N ALA A 111 -20.95 -23.57 16.76
CA ALA A 111 -21.01 -22.85 15.52
C ALA A 111 -19.61 -22.24 15.38
N GLY A 112 -18.91 -22.57 14.31
CA GLY A 112 -17.62 -21.95 14.01
C GLY A 112 -17.76 -20.43 14.02
N PRO A 113 -16.65 -19.69 14.13
CA PRO A 113 -16.70 -18.24 14.14
C PRO A 113 -17.53 -17.73 12.94
N PRO A 114 -18.39 -16.72 13.14
CA PRO A 114 -19.26 -16.21 12.08
C PRO A 114 -18.43 -15.84 10.85
N SER A 115 -18.97 -16.04 9.65
CA SER A 115 -18.25 -15.64 8.43
C SER A 115 -17.91 -14.15 8.46
N VAL A 116 -16.80 -13.75 7.81
CA VAL A 116 -16.34 -12.35 7.74
C VAL A 116 -17.46 -11.40 7.29
N LEU A 117 -18.31 -11.83 6.35
CA LEU A 117 -19.43 -11.02 5.86
C LEU A 117 -20.49 -10.74 6.94
N VAL A 118 -20.77 -11.73 7.81
CA VAL A 118 -21.70 -11.57 8.94
C VAL A 118 -21.08 -10.65 9.99
N GLN A 119 -19.81 -10.83 10.34
CA GLN A 119 -19.10 -9.94 11.27
C GLN A 119 -19.10 -8.49 10.78
N LEU A 120 -18.89 -8.27 9.48
CA LEU A 120 -18.98 -6.96 8.86
C LEU A 120 -20.39 -6.38 8.98
N ASP A 121 -21.43 -7.14 8.68
CA ASP A 121 -22.81 -6.65 8.75
C ASP A 121 -23.21 -6.29 10.19
N GLU A 122 -22.81 -7.11 11.17
CA GLU A 122 -23.02 -6.83 12.59
C GLU A 122 -22.25 -5.59 13.05
N PHE A 123 -20.97 -5.45 12.65
CA PHE A 123 -20.16 -4.29 12.98
C PHE A 123 -20.73 -2.99 12.41
N PHE A 124 -21.05 -2.96 11.11
CA PHE A 124 -21.59 -1.76 10.46
C PHE A 124 -23.04 -1.47 10.87
N ALA A 125 -23.75 -2.39 11.52
CA ALA A 125 -25.06 -2.12 12.13
C ALA A 125 -24.95 -1.40 13.50
N GLN A 126 -23.77 -1.32 14.10
CA GLN A 126 -23.62 -0.73 15.43
C GLN A 126 -23.95 0.79 15.41
N PRO A 127 -24.69 1.32 16.42
CA PRO A 127 -25.09 2.72 16.43
C PRO A 127 -23.92 3.71 16.42
N TRP A 128 -22.85 3.42 17.16
CA TRP A 128 -21.69 4.31 17.24
C TRP A 128 -20.89 4.34 15.93
N VAL A 129 -20.92 3.26 15.14
CA VAL A 129 -20.29 3.23 13.82
C VAL A 129 -20.95 4.25 12.89
N ASN A 130 -22.28 4.38 12.97
CA ASN A 130 -23.08 5.27 12.12
C ASN A 130 -23.34 6.66 12.73
N ALA A 131 -22.71 6.98 13.86
CA ALA A 131 -22.84 8.30 14.48
C ALA A 131 -22.24 9.39 13.56
N PRO A 132 -22.83 10.61 13.53
CA PRO A 132 -22.45 11.67 12.56
C PRO A 132 -20.98 12.12 12.66
N ASN A 133 -20.33 11.91 13.80
CA ASN A 133 -18.96 12.34 14.07
C ASN A 133 -17.96 11.17 14.14
N THR A 134 -18.33 10.00 13.62
CA THR A 134 -17.40 8.89 13.48
C THR A 134 -16.46 9.15 12.32
N SER A 135 -15.15 9.01 12.52
CA SER A 135 -14.12 9.16 11.50
C SER A 135 -13.54 7.80 11.11
N ILE A 136 -13.33 7.57 9.82
CA ILE A 136 -12.61 6.39 9.31
C ILE A 136 -11.14 6.77 9.17
N GLU A 137 -10.25 5.96 9.73
CA GLU A 137 -8.81 6.22 9.72
C GLU A 137 -8.04 4.97 9.26
N ILE A 138 -6.91 5.19 8.58
CA ILE A 138 -5.98 4.13 8.15
C ILE A 138 -4.64 4.34 8.89
N LEU A 139 -4.06 3.27 9.42
CA LEU A 139 -2.75 3.33 10.05
C LEU A 139 -1.64 3.40 9.01
N TYR A 140 -0.76 4.38 9.16
CA TYR A 140 0.51 4.45 8.45
C TYR A 140 1.66 4.56 9.44
N ILE A 141 2.81 3.99 9.06
CA ILE A 141 4.07 4.14 9.78
C ILE A 141 5.05 4.99 8.97
N LYS A 142 5.90 5.73 9.67
CA LYS A 142 7.11 6.32 9.12
C LYS A 142 8.27 5.43 9.52
N ARG A 143 8.91 4.81 8.54
CA ARG A 143 10.08 3.95 8.76
C ARG A 143 11.22 4.72 9.41
N ALA A 144 11.94 4.10 10.33
CA ALA A 144 13.17 4.62 10.90
C ALA A 144 14.21 4.90 9.81
N THR A 145 15.10 5.87 10.05
CA THR A 145 16.15 6.24 9.09
C THR A 145 17.40 5.40 9.36
N ARG A 146 17.76 4.52 8.43
CA ARG A 146 18.97 3.68 8.50
C ARG A 146 19.84 3.91 7.27
N ALA A 147 21.14 4.12 7.44
CA ALA A 147 22.06 4.40 6.31
C ALA A 147 22.08 3.27 5.24
N SER A 148 21.76 2.03 5.63
CA SER A 148 21.70 0.86 4.75
C SER A 148 20.32 0.62 4.12
N ASP A 149 19.26 1.28 4.60
CA ASP A 149 17.89 1.09 4.11
C ASP A 149 17.53 2.10 3.02
N LYS A 150 17.20 1.57 1.84
CA LYS A 150 16.79 2.32 0.64
C LYS A 150 15.42 2.99 0.78
N TRP A 151 14.63 2.59 1.78
CA TRP A 151 13.29 3.09 2.06
C TRP A 151 13.21 3.86 3.38
N SER A 152 14.37 4.27 3.92
CA SER A 152 14.47 5.07 5.14
C SER A 152 13.56 6.30 5.12
N GLY A 153 12.78 6.47 6.19
CA GLY A 153 11.89 7.63 6.35
C GLY A 153 10.65 7.62 5.45
N HIS A 154 10.40 6.56 4.69
CA HIS A 154 9.20 6.46 3.86
C HIS A 154 7.96 6.16 4.69
N VAL A 155 6.82 6.65 4.21
CA VAL A 155 5.50 6.24 4.70
C VAL A 155 5.16 4.86 4.16
N ALA A 156 4.83 3.94 5.07
CA ALA A 156 4.52 2.55 4.76
C ALA A 156 3.32 2.06 5.58
N PHE A 157 2.80 0.90 5.18
CA PHE A 157 2.00 0.06 6.06
C PHE A 157 2.97 -0.80 6.91
N PRO A 158 2.59 -1.21 8.13
CA PRO A 158 3.33 -2.20 8.88
C PRO A 158 3.52 -3.48 8.06
N GLY A 159 4.70 -4.08 8.11
CA GLY A 159 4.98 -5.29 7.37
C GLY A 159 6.43 -5.46 6.93
N GLY A 160 6.77 -6.71 6.60
CA GLY A 160 8.12 -7.09 6.23
C GLY A 160 8.19 -8.37 5.44
N ARG A 161 9.34 -9.06 5.52
CA ARG A 161 9.63 -10.22 4.68
C ARG A 161 9.04 -11.47 5.30
N GLN A 162 8.61 -12.39 4.44
CA GLN A 162 8.20 -13.70 4.90
C GLN A 162 9.41 -14.47 5.43
N GLU A 163 9.28 -14.98 6.65
CA GLU A 163 10.25 -15.86 7.30
C GLU A 163 9.94 -17.34 7.05
N PRO A 164 10.91 -18.25 7.22
CA PRO A 164 10.69 -19.68 6.99
C PRO A 164 9.60 -20.30 7.86
N ASP A 165 9.39 -19.75 9.06
CA ASP A 165 8.44 -20.25 10.05
C ASP A 165 7.03 -19.62 9.89
N ASP A 166 6.86 -18.66 8.96
CA ASP A 166 5.55 -18.06 8.67
C ASP A 166 4.65 -19.06 7.91
N GLU A 167 3.57 -19.51 8.54
CA GLU A 167 2.62 -20.48 7.98
C GLU A 167 1.91 -19.98 6.71
N SER A 168 1.74 -18.66 6.59
CA SER A 168 1.10 -18.02 5.45
C SER A 168 1.58 -16.58 5.26
N ALA A 169 1.28 -16.00 4.10
CA ALA A 169 1.56 -14.59 3.86
C ALA A 169 0.75 -13.67 4.79
N GLU A 170 -0.42 -14.10 5.26
CA GLU A 170 -1.21 -13.37 6.24
C GLU A 170 -0.52 -13.39 7.61
N PHE A 171 0.02 -14.55 8.01
CA PHE A 171 0.78 -14.69 9.25
C PHE A 171 2.00 -13.76 9.28
N THR A 172 2.70 -13.61 8.16
CA THR A 172 3.76 -12.59 8.02
C THR A 172 3.23 -11.19 8.33
N ALA A 173 2.06 -10.80 7.83
CA ALA A 173 1.49 -9.48 8.12
C ALA A 173 1.11 -9.31 9.59
N LEU A 174 0.57 -10.37 10.23
CA LEU A 174 0.25 -10.38 11.66
C LEU A 174 1.52 -10.21 12.50
N ARG A 175 2.52 -11.07 12.29
CA ARG A 175 3.80 -11.05 13.01
C ARG A 175 4.50 -9.70 12.89
N GLU A 176 4.68 -9.21 11.67
CA GLU A 176 5.37 -7.94 11.43
C GLU A 176 4.61 -6.75 12.01
N THR A 177 3.27 -6.79 12.01
CA THR A 177 2.48 -5.72 12.67
C THR A 177 2.69 -5.74 14.18
N TRP A 178 2.69 -6.93 14.79
CA TRP A 178 2.94 -7.05 16.21
C TRP A 178 4.36 -6.60 16.59
N GLU A 179 5.37 -7.01 15.82
CA GLU A 179 6.77 -6.60 16.01
C GLU A 179 6.97 -5.09 15.82
N GLU A 180 6.47 -4.51 14.70
CA GLU A 180 6.76 -3.12 14.36
C GLU A 180 5.93 -2.11 15.17
N VAL A 181 4.68 -2.43 15.49
CA VAL A 181 3.71 -1.48 16.08
C VAL A 181 2.92 -2.00 17.29
N GLY A 182 3.22 -3.21 17.77
CA GLY A 182 2.63 -3.75 19.01
C GLY A 182 1.15 -4.10 18.91
N LEU A 183 0.55 -4.06 17.71
CA LEU A 183 -0.86 -4.37 17.52
C LEU A 183 -1.01 -5.87 17.23
N ASP A 184 -1.61 -6.61 18.15
CA ASP A 184 -2.00 -8.00 17.92
C ASP A 184 -3.34 -8.05 17.15
N LEU A 185 -3.22 -8.21 15.84
CA LEU A 185 -4.35 -8.29 14.92
C LEU A 185 -5.11 -9.63 15.00
N ALA A 186 -4.65 -10.59 15.81
CA ALA A 186 -5.35 -11.84 16.07
C ALA A 186 -6.35 -11.75 17.24
N GLU A 187 -6.35 -10.63 17.99
CA GLU A 187 -7.32 -10.41 19.06
C GLU A 187 -8.76 -10.26 18.52
N LYS A 188 -9.74 -10.51 19.41
CA LYS A 188 -11.18 -10.49 19.11
C LYS A 188 -11.73 -9.16 18.57
N ASP A 189 -11.04 -8.05 18.84
CA ASP A 189 -11.46 -6.71 18.42
C ASP A 189 -10.97 -6.38 16.99
N TRP A 190 -10.46 -7.39 16.27
CA TRP A 190 -10.03 -7.30 14.88
C TRP A 190 -10.76 -8.30 14.00
N ILE A 191 -11.08 -7.89 12.78
CA ILE A 191 -11.54 -8.77 11.71
C ILE A 191 -10.48 -8.79 10.62
N SER A 192 -9.95 -9.97 10.30
CA SER A 192 -9.21 -10.18 9.06
C SER A 192 -10.21 -10.19 7.88
N ILE A 193 -10.14 -9.16 7.05
CA ILE A 193 -11.06 -8.97 5.93
C ILE A 193 -10.65 -9.83 4.74
N GLY A 194 -9.34 -9.94 4.50
CA GLY A 194 -8.78 -10.66 3.36
C GLY A 194 -7.64 -9.89 2.69
N GLN A 195 -7.32 -10.29 1.47
CA GLN A 195 -6.13 -9.85 0.75
C GLN A 195 -6.48 -9.05 -0.52
N LEU A 196 -5.73 -7.99 -0.82
CA LEU A 196 -5.75 -7.34 -2.14
C LEU A 196 -4.74 -8.01 -3.09
N ASP A 197 -4.84 -7.73 -4.39
CA ASP A 197 -3.98 -8.36 -5.41
C ASP A 197 -2.48 -8.26 -5.10
N ASP A 198 -1.76 -9.37 -5.33
CA ASP A 198 -0.31 -9.40 -5.19
C ASP A 198 0.37 -8.42 -6.17
N ARG A 199 1.42 -7.76 -5.66
CA ARG A 199 2.21 -6.76 -6.38
C ARG A 199 3.64 -7.23 -6.63
N GLU A 200 4.09 -7.07 -7.87
CA GLU A 200 5.50 -7.30 -8.22
C GLU A 200 6.35 -6.12 -7.79
N ILE A 201 7.28 -6.34 -6.87
CA ILE A 201 8.33 -5.35 -6.57
C ILE A 201 9.49 -5.63 -7.50
N THR A 202 9.73 -4.71 -8.43
CA THR A 202 10.83 -4.79 -9.39
C THR A 202 11.91 -3.74 -9.09
N THR A 203 13.08 -3.95 -9.69
CA THR A 203 14.11 -2.90 -9.77
C THR A 203 13.56 -1.61 -10.39
N SER A 204 14.19 -0.46 -10.14
CA SER A 204 13.73 0.90 -10.49
C SER A 204 13.26 1.18 -11.93
N LEU A 205 13.43 0.24 -12.86
CA LEU A 205 12.95 0.31 -14.24
C LEU A 205 12.26 -0.98 -14.69
N GLY A 206 11.75 -1.81 -13.79
CA GLY A 206 10.95 -3.00 -14.14
C GLY A 206 11.71 -4.15 -14.81
N LYS A 207 13.04 -4.24 -14.69
CA LYS A 207 13.83 -5.26 -15.41
C LYS A 207 13.91 -6.60 -14.68
N ARG A 208 13.98 -6.56 -13.35
CA ARG A 208 14.18 -7.73 -12.49
C ARG A 208 13.19 -7.71 -11.33
N LEU A 209 12.47 -8.81 -11.15
CA LEU A 209 11.64 -9.08 -9.98
C LEU A 209 12.52 -9.25 -8.75
N LEU A 210 12.26 -8.44 -7.73
CA LEU A 210 12.95 -8.46 -6.45
C LEU A 210 12.17 -9.33 -5.45
N MET A 211 10.87 -9.07 -5.32
CA MET A 211 9.96 -9.80 -4.43
C MET A 211 8.50 -9.60 -4.83
N ILE A 212 7.62 -10.41 -4.28
CA ILE A 212 6.16 -10.23 -4.32
C ILE A 212 5.70 -9.61 -3.01
N LEU A 213 4.80 -8.64 -3.09
CA LEU A 213 4.19 -8.00 -1.94
C LEU A 213 2.71 -8.38 -1.86
N SER A 214 2.29 -8.88 -0.69
CA SER A 214 0.92 -9.31 -0.39
C SER A 214 0.27 -8.38 0.64
N PRO A 215 -0.64 -7.49 0.23
CA PRO A 215 -1.37 -6.62 1.15
C PRO A 215 -2.61 -7.29 1.76
N PHE A 216 -2.71 -7.30 3.08
CA PHE A 216 -3.86 -7.79 3.84
C PHE A 216 -4.62 -6.65 4.51
N VAL A 217 -5.94 -6.75 4.60
CA VAL A 217 -6.82 -5.72 5.14
C VAL A 217 -7.40 -6.19 6.47
N PHE A 218 -7.28 -5.35 7.50
CA PHE A 218 -7.79 -5.61 8.85
C PHE A 218 -8.68 -4.47 9.30
N LEU A 219 -9.75 -4.79 10.03
CA LEU A 219 -10.69 -3.83 10.57
C LEU A 219 -10.76 -3.94 12.10
N HIS A 220 -10.52 -2.82 12.79
CA HIS A 220 -10.75 -2.71 14.23
C HIS A 220 -12.24 -2.53 14.52
N THR A 221 -12.80 -3.33 15.44
CA THR A 221 -14.23 -3.38 15.73
C THR A 221 -14.64 -2.71 17.04
N SER A 222 -13.69 -2.22 17.83
CA SER A 222 -13.95 -1.51 19.08
C SER A 222 -13.86 0.02 18.90
N PRO A 223 -14.65 0.82 19.65
CA PRO A 223 -14.53 2.28 19.64
C PRO A 223 -13.27 2.78 20.37
N HIS A 224 -12.57 1.90 21.10
CA HIS A 224 -11.34 2.21 21.84
C HIS A 224 -10.16 1.52 21.19
N ALA A 225 -9.61 2.14 20.14
CA ALA A 225 -8.45 1.57 19.46
C ALA A 225 -7.20 1.61 20.34
N PRO A 226 -6.40 0.51 20.37
CA PRO A 226 -5.13 0.48 21.09
C PRO A 226 -4.16 1.54 20.54
N ILE A 227 -3.31 2.05 21.43
CA ILE A 227 -2.21 2.95 21.05
C ILE A 227 -1.06 2.06 20.55
N PRO A 228 -0.51 2.32 19.35
CA PRO A 228 0.63 1.53 18.84
C PRO A 228 1.87 1.62 19.75
N GLU A 229 2.47 0.47 20.06
CA GLU A 229 3.74 0.36 20.77
C GLU A 229 4.85 0.07 19.76
N LEU A 230 5.73 1.04 19.52
CA LEU A 230 6.63 1.00 18.35
C LEU A 230 7.94 0.29 18.65
N GLN A 231 8.37 -0.58 17.74
CA GLN A 231 9.77 -0.99 17.66
C GLN A 231 10.59 0.13 17.02
N GLU A 232 11.16 0.98 17.87
CA GLU A 232 11.81 2.24 17.51
C GLU A 232 12.95 2.10 16.50
N SER A 233 13.61 0.94 16.51
CA SER A 233 14.68 0.66 15.57
C SER A 233 14.17 0.58 14.13
N GLU A 234 12.90 0.25 13.91
CA GLU A 234 12.27 0.02 12.60
C GLU A 234 11.24 1.10 12.26
N VAL A 235 10.52 1.59 13.26
CA VAL A 235 9.45 2.57 13.11
C VAL A 235 9.77 3.82 13.90
N ALA A 236 9.89 4.96 13.20
CA ALA A 236 10.10 6.26 13.85
C ALA A 236 8.81 6.82 14.44
N SER A 237 7.67 6.60 13.79
CA SER A 237 6.38 7.11 14.26
C SER A 237 5.21 6.44 13.55
N ALA A 238 4.06 6.35 14.23
CA ALA A 238 2.80 5.86 13.67
C ALA A 238 1.72 6.95 13.64
N HIS A 239 0.86 6.90 12.62
CA HIS A 239 -0.10 7.95 12.27
C HIS A 239 -1.44 7.33 11.86
N TRP A 240 -2.51 7.70 12.55
CA TRP A 240 -3.87 7.41 12.11
C TRP A 240 -4.35 8.52 11.19
N ILE A 241 -4.52 8.20 9.91
CA ILE A 241 -4.81 9.21 8.88
C ILE A 241 -6.28 9.10 8.48
N PRO A 242 -7.07 10.18 8.64
CA PRO A 242 -8.46 10.19 8.19
C PRO A 242 -8.57 9.89 6.70
N LEU A 243 -9.46 8.96 6.36
CA LEU A 243 -9.70 8.49 4.99
C LEU A 243 -10.00 9.65 4.03
N GLU A 244 -10.67 10.68 4.54
CA GLU A 244 -11.04 11.90 3.82
C GLU A 244 -9.82 12.65 3.24
N LEU A 245 -8.66 12.56 3.90
CA LEU A 245 -7.41 13.19 3.43
C LEU A 245 -6.72 12.40 2.31
N LEU A 246 -7.24 11.21 1.96
CA LEU A 246 -6.66 10.34 0.94
C LEU A 246 -7.40 10.44 -0.41
N HIS A 247 -8.52 11.16 -0.46
CA HIS A 247 -9.30 11.36 -1.68
C HIS A 247 -9.75 12.82 -1.90
N ALA A 248 -10.14 13.13 -3.14
CA ALA A 248 -10.66 14.45 -3.47
C ALA A 248 -11.99 14.71 -2.72
N PRO A 249 -12.28 15.97 -2.33
CA PRO A 249 -11.51 17.18 -2.62
C PRO A 249 -10.43 17.52 -1.57
N LEU A 250 -10.33 16.78 -0.46
CA LEU A 250 -9.50 17.17 0.69
C LEU A 250 -8.05 16.69 0.58
N ALA A 251 -7.77 15.67 -0.25
CA ALA A 251 -6.42 15.21 -0.50
C ALA A 251 -5.52 16.33 -1.02
N ARG A 252 -4.43 16.59 -0.29
CA ARG A 252 -3.35 17.50 -0.70
C ARG A 252 -2.31 16.71 -1.48
N TYR A 253 -1.92 17.22 -2.64
CA TYR A 253 -0.93 16.55 -3.50
C TYR A 253 0.42 17.27 -3.46
N GLY A 254 1.49 16.51 -3.61
CA GLY A 254 2.86 17.01 -3.70
C GLY A 254 3.72 16.13 -4.60
N HIS A 255 5.03 16.39 -4.58
CA HIS A 255 6.00 15.66 -5.39
C HIS A 255 7.21 15.16 -4.58
N VAL A 256 7.72 14.00 -5.00
CA VAL A 256 8.96 13.38 -4.52
C VAL A 256 9.95 13.29 -5.68
N PRO A 257 10.98 14.16 -5.71
CA PRO A 257 12.02 14.10 -6.74
C PRO A 257 12.98 12.94 -6.46
N ILE A 258 13.21 12.09 -7.46
CA ILE A 258 14.21 11.02 -7.42
C ILE A 258 15.23 11.23 -8.53
N ASP A 259 16.50 11.21 -8.17
CA ASP A 259 17.60 11.17 -9.12
C ASP A 259 17.79 9.72 -9.62
N ILE A 260 17.30 9.42 -10.81
CA ILE A 260 17.43 8.08 -11.41
C ILE A 260 18.90 7.72 -11.65
N ALA A 261 19.79 8.69 -11.88
CA ALA A 261 21.18 8.40 -12.18
C ALA A 261 21.85 7.63 -11.02
N THR A 262 21.45 7.91 -9.78
CA THR A 262 21.91 7.17 -8.60
C THR A 262 21.54 5.68 -8.64
N ARG A 263 20.40 5.35 -9.25
CA ARG A 263 19.88 3.99 -9.39
C ARG A 263 20.44 3.27 -10.61
N LEU A 264 20.70 3.99 -11.71
CA LEU A 264 21.24 3.44 -12.96
C LEU A 264 22.76 3.25 -12.93
N ALA A 265 23.50 4.18 -12.32
CA ALA A 265 24.95 4.17 -12.23
C ALA A 265 25.43 4.32 -10.77
N PRO A 266 25.17 3.32 -9.89
CA PRO A 266 25.50 3.42 -8.48
C PRO A 266 27.02 3.40 -8.22
N ARG A 267 27.82 2.73 -9.05
CA ARG A 267 29.28 2.56 -8.80
C ARG A 267 30.17 3.61 -9.47
N ASN A 268 29.78 4.15 -10.63
CA ASN A 268 30.63 5.05 -11.41
C ASN A 268 30.17 6.51 -11.28
N ARG A 269 30.98 7.36 -10.64
CA ARG A 269 30.67 8.78 -10.39
C ARG A 269 30.55 9.58 -11.69
N LEU A 270 31.42 9.36 -12.66
CA LEU A 270 31.40 10.08 -13.95
C LEU A 270 30.17 9.70 -14.76
N ALA A 271 29.87 8.39 -14.86
CA ALA A 271 28.67 7.92 -15.53
C ALA A 271 27.40 8.44 -14.84
N ARG A 272 27.39 8.52 -13.50
CA ARG A 272 26.27 9.10 -12.74
C ARG A 272 26.08 10.58 -13.04
N LEU A 273 27.16 11.35 -13.08
CA LEU A 273 27.10 12.78 -13.41
C LEU A 273 26.58 12.98 -14.83
N ALA A 274 27.11 12.23 -15.80
CA ALA A 274 26.65 12.26 -17.18
C ALA A 274 25.16 11.88 -17.29
N LEU A 275 24.72 10.79 -16.66
CA LEU A 275 23.31 10.39 -16.64
C LEU A 275 22.42 11.43 -15.96
N LYS A 276 22.90 12.08 -14.89
CA LYS A 276 22.14 13.13 -14.21
C LYS A 276 21.84 14.29 -15.16
N PHE A 277 22.83 14.72 -15.95
CA PHE A 277 22.62 15.73 -16.99
C PHE A 277 21.73 15.22 -18.12
N LEU A 278 21.92 13.99 -18.58
CA LEU A 278 21.19 13.43 -19.73
C LEU A 278 19.74 13.06 -19.43
N VAL A 279 19.41 12.68 -18.20
CA VAL A 279 18.08 12.13 -17.83
C VAL A 279 17.28 13.07 -16.93
N GLY A 280 17.94 13.91 -16.12
CA GLY A 280 17.27 14.84 -15.22
C GLY A 280 16.69 14.14 -13.98
N LYS A 281 15.79 14.82 -13.28
CA LYS A 281 15.08 14.25 -12.12
C LYS A 281 13.78 13.60 -12.58
N MET A 282 13.32 12.64 -11.78
CA MET A 282 12.04 11.99 -11.94
C MET A 282 11.16 12.27 -10.72
N ASP A 283 10.06 12.97 -10.93
CA ASP A 283 9.15 13.41 -9.89
C ASP A 283 7.97 12.45 -9.79
N PHE A 284 7.79 11.85 -8.61
CA PHE A 284 6.62 11.04 -8.28
C PHE A 284 5.57 11.91 -7.61
N LYS A 285 4.30 11.79 -7.99
CA LYS A 285 3.23 12.39 -7.20
C LYS A 285 3.11 11.66 -5.87
N CYS A 286 2.70 12.40 -4.85
CA CYS A 286 2.43 11.89 -3.51
C CYS A 286 1.20 12.59 -2.93
N ILE A 287 0.55 11.95 -1.96
CA ILE A 287 -0.42 12.61 -1.08
C ILE A 287 0.36 13.12 0.14
N LEU A 288 0.14 14.38 0.50
CA LEU A 288 0.71 15.00 1.70
C LEU A 288 -0.20 14.69 2.88
N LEU A 289 0.33 13.96 3.86
CA LEU A 289 -0.39 13.60 5.08
C LEU A 289 0.09 14.48 6.25
N PRO A 290 -0.80 14.81 7.20
CA PRO A 290 -0.40 15.45 8.43
C PRO A 290 0.65 14.60 9.16
N ASN A 291 1.54 15.26 9.88
CA ASN A 291 2.62 14.61 10.63
C ASN A 291 2.39 14.82 12.13
N ASP A 292 1.27 14.27 12.60
CA ASP A 292 0.79 14.35 13.97
C ASP A 292 0.79 12.94 14.56
N PRO A 293 1.96 12.44 15.02
CA PRO A 293 2.11 11.04 15.38
C PRO A 293 1.29 10.70 16.62
N VAL A 294 0.61 9.55 16.58
CA VAL A 294 -0.05 8.98 17.77
C VAL A 294 0.91 8.20 18.65
N ALA A 295 2.04 7.77 18.08
CA ALA A 295 3.15 7.13 18.77
C ALA A 295 4.46 7.48 18.05
N THR A 296 5.54 7.63 18.82
CA THR A 296 6.87 7.98 18.32
C THR A 296 7.92 7.08 18.97
N GLY A 297 8.85 6.55 18.18
CA GLY A 297 10.03 5.88 18.72
C GLY A 297 11.04 6.89 19.27
N GLN A 298 11.79 6.55 20.31
CA GLN A 298 12.85 7.39 20.86
C GLN A 298 13.97 7.61 19.84
N MET A 299 14.05 8.81 19.25
CA MET A 299 15.29 9.60 19.07
C MET A 299 15.03 10.87 18.23
N LEU A 300 14.77 11.97 18.93
CA LEU A 300 15.35 13.31 18.80
C LEU A 300 14.81 14.07 20.03
N PRO A 301 15.51 15.06 20.62
CA PRO A 301 14.84 15.97 21.54
C PRO A 301 13.52 16.44 20.89
N PRO A 302 12.40 16.45 21.64
CA PRO A 302 11.14 16.89 21.08
C PRO A 302 11.34 18.26 20.44
N PRO A 303 10.80 18.49 19.23
CA PRO A 303 10.97 19.76 18.56
C PRO A 303 10.43 20.88 19.47
N PRO A 304 11.01 22.09 19.43
CA PRO A 304 10.56 23.20 20.25
C PRO A 304 9.04 23.40 20.12
N PRO A 305 8.34 23.77 21.21
CA PRO A 305 6.91 24.00 21.15
C PRO A 305 6.57 25.04 20.08
N GLY A 306 5.60 24.72 19.21
CA GLY A 306 5.22 25.54 18.06
C GLY A 306 5.93 25.19 16.74
N THR A 307 6.85 24.22 16.73
CA THR A 307 7.48 23.75 15.49
C THR A 307 6.52 22.84 14.72
N THR A 308 6.08 23.28 13.54
CA THR A 308 5.29 22.44 12.63
C THR A 308 6.19 21.40 11.98
N LEU A 309 5.88 20.12 12.17
CA LEU A 309 6.59 19.04 11.48
C LEU A 309 6.26 19.07 9.98
N PRO A 310 7.21 18.73 9.09
CA PRO A 310 6.93 18.67 7.67
C PRO A 310 5.92 17.55 7.36
N ASP A 311 5.03 17.80 6.41
CA ASP A 311 4.05 16.82 5.92
C ASP A 311 4.74 15.51 5.55
N LEU A 312 4.09 14.39 5.90
CA LEU A 312 4.49 13.07 5.45
C LEU A 312 4.13 12.92 3.97
N LYS A 313 5.00 12.24 3.22
CA LYS A 313 4.77 11.99 1.78
C LYS A 313 4.34 10.54 1.59
N LEU A 314 3.09 10.32 1.23
CA LEU A 314 2.57 9.02 0.82
C LEU A 314 2.75 8.83 -0.68
N TRP A 315 3.66 7.94 -1.08
CA TRP A 315 4.00 7.69 -2.48
C TRP A 315 4.44 6.26 -2.72
N GLY A 316 4.68 5.91 -4.00
CA GLY A 316 5.20 4.60 -4.37
C GLY A 316 4.22 3.46 -4.10
N LEU A 317 4.73 2.34 -3.56
CA LEU A 317 3.94 1.13 -3.35
C LEU A 317 2.80 1.35 -2.35
N THR A 318 3.06 2.06 -1.25
CA THR A 318 2.08 2.37 -0.20
C THR A 318 0.91 3.18 -0.75
N LEU A 319 1.20 4.23 -1.53
CA LEU A 319 0.17 4.99 -2.22
C LEU A 319 -0.61 4.10 -3.19
N GLY A 320 0.07 3.27 -3.97
CA GLY A 320 -0.59 2.35 -4.89
C GLY A 320 -1.58 1.40 -4.20
N MET A 321 -1.19 0.78 -3.09
CA MET A 321 -2.07 -0.09 -2.30
C MET A 321 -3.23 0.67 -1.64
N THR A 322 -2.97 1.90 -1.19
CA THR A 322 -4.02 2.80 -0.70
C THR A 322 -5.06 3.05 -1.79
N LEU A 323 -4.62 3.37 -3.01
CA LEU A 323 -5.51 3.65 -4.13
C LEU A 323 -6.29 2.43 -4.60
N ASP A 324 -5.72 1.22 -4.52
CA ASP A 324 -6.46 -0.03 -4.79
C ASP A 324 -7.64 -0.19 -3.82
N LEU A 325 -7.40 0.03 -2.52
CA LEU A 325 -8.47 -0.01 -1.52
C LEU A 325 -9.56 1.05 -1.83
N LEU A 326 -9.15 2.30 -2.09
CA LEU A 326 -10.10 3.38 -2.41
C LEU A 326 -10.87 3.13 -3.71
N ALA A 327 -10.29 2.41 -4.68
CA ALA A 327 -10.97 2.05 -5.92
C ALA A 327 -12.19 1.14 -5.65
N HIS A 328 -12.10 0.24 -4.67
CA HIS A 328 -13.23 -0.58 -4.23
C HIS A 328 -14.36 0.21 -3.56
N MET A 329 -14.09 1.45 -3.11
CA MET A 329 -15.09 2.36 -2.55
C MET A 329 -15.78 3.25 -3.60
N THR A 330 -15.35 3.21 -4.87
CA THR A 330 -15.94 4.02 -5.95
C THR A 330 -17.22 3.35 -6.48
N PRO A 331 -18.37 4.06 -6.53
CA PRO A 331 -19.64 3.47 -6.96
C PRO A 331 -19.60 3.02 -8.43
N LYS A 332 -20.14 1.82 -8.69
CA LYS A 332 -20.19 1.19 -10.04
C LYS A 332 -20.98 2.01 -11.08
N SER A 333 -21.80 2.96 -10.64
CA SER A 333 -22.65 3.83 -11.47
C SER A 333 -22.00 5.15 -11.87
N ALA A 334 -20.78 5.45 -11.39
CA ALA A 334 -20.00 6.58 -11.89
C ALA A 334 -19.74 6.35 -13.39
N ARG A 335 -20.52 7.04 -14.24
CA ARG A 335 -20.46 6.95 -15.69
C ARG A 335 -19.02 7.17 -16.14
N GLU A 336 -18.50 6.18 -16.88
CA GLU A 336 -17.13 6.12 -17.38
C GLU A 336 -16.08 6.11 -16.25
N ASP A 337 -15.55 4.92 -15.99
CA ASP A 337 -14.48 4.62 -15.05
C ASP A 337 -13.25 5.50 -15.34
N LEU A 338 -13.23 6.71 -14.77
CA LEU A 338 -12.18 7.72 -14.92
C LEU A 338 -10.81 7.23 -14.43
N SER A 339 -10.78 6.15 -13.65
CA SER A 339 -9.56 5.42 -13.30
C SER A 339 -8.85 4.84 -14.54
N THR A 340 -9.61 4.48 -15.57
CA THR A 340 -9.13 3.97 -16.88
C THR A 340 -8.53 5.07 -17.75
N TYR A 341 -8.73 6.35 -17.40
CA TYR A 341 -8.23 7.48 -18.17
C TYR A 341 -6.98 8.07 -17.52
N PRO A 342 -5.77 7.67 -17.99
CA PRO A 342 -4.52 8.22 -17.49
C PRO A 342 -4.37 9.74 -17.69
N TYR A 343 -5.27 10.37 -18.46
CA TYR A 343 -5.23 11.80 -18.78
C TYR A 343 -6.44 12.59 -18.27
N ALA A 344 -7.52 11.95 -17.80
CA ALA A 344 -8.68 12.69 -17.31
C ALA A 344 -8.39 13.38 -15.95
N VAL A 345 -7.38 12.93 -15.20
CA VAL A 345 -6.88 13.63 -14.01
C VAL A 345 -6.05 14.86 -14.34
N ALA A 346 -5.50 14.98 -15.56
CA ALA A 346 -4.91 16.26 -15.97
C ALA A 346 -5.98 17.38 -16.04
N ALA A 347 -7.26 17.03 -16.21
CA ALA A 347 -8.37 17.98 -16.13
C ALA A 347 -8.79 18.30 -14.68
N LEU A 348 -8.47 17.45 -13.70
CA LEU A 348 -8.62 17.70 -12.27
C LEU A 348 -7.47 18.54 -11.68
N ASP A 349 -6.29 18.53 -12.31
CA ASP A 349 -5.14 19.39 -11.96
C ASP A 349 -5.35 20.86 -12.39
N THR A 350 -6.39 21.18 -13.17
CA THR A 350 -6.78 22.57 -13.48
C THR A 350 -7.77 23.08 -12.44
N PRO A 351 -7.45 24.11 -11.64
CA PRO A 351 -8.48 24.81 -10.90
C PRO A 351 -9.45 25.39 -11.93
N LEU A 352 -10.70 24.92 -11.94
CA LEU A 352 -11.79 25.52 -12.72
C LEU A 352 -12.17 26.88 -12.10
N THR A 353 -11.21 27.78 -11.95
CA THR A 353 -11.45 29.19 -11.69
C THR A 353 -12.06 29.79 -12.96
N GLY A 354 -13.38 29.68 -13.10
CA GLY A 354 -14.07 30.36 -14.20
C GLY A 354 -15.50 29.94 -14.47
N ARG A 355 -15.98 28.78 -14.03
CA ARG A 355 -17.37 28.37 -14.29
C ARG A 355 -18.20 28.40 -13.01
N LYS A 356 -18.83 29.54 -12.76
CA LYS A 356 -19.95 29.66 -11.80
C LYS A 356 -21.11 28.81 -12.32
N GLY A 357 -21.14 27.56 -11.89
CA GLY A 357 -22.20 26.61 -12.15
C GLY A 357 -22.08 25.49 -11.13
N ALA A 358 -22.67 25.68 -9.95
CA ALA A 358 -22.89 24.62 -9.00
C ALA A 358 -23.92 23.66 -9.62
N SER A 359 -23.48 22.56 -10.23
CA SER A 359 -24.36 21.50 -10.70
C SER A 359 -23.57 20.22 -11.00
N THR A 360 -23.89 19.13 -10.29
CA THR A 360 -23.67 17.73 -10.71
C THR A 360 -22.23 17.16 -10.71
N THR A 361 -21.18 17.97 -10.59
CA THR A 361 -19.78 17.48 -10.69
C THR A 361 -19.22 16.86 -9.41
N ALA A 362 -19.77 17.16 -8.23
CA ALA A 362 -19.32 16.59 -6.97
C ALA A 362 -19.60 15.08 -6.84
N ASP A 363 -20.70 14.60 -7.44
CA ASP A 363 -21.06 13.17 -7.47
C ASP A 363 -20.19 12.35 -8.44
N LEU A 364 -19.43 13.02 -9.32
CA LEU A 364 -18.61 12.41 -10.36
C LEU A 364 -17.12 12.35 -9.99
N ALA A 365 -16.69 12.93 -8.87
CA ALA A 365 -15.31 12.83 -8.43
C ALA A 365 -15.05 11.39 -7.94
N PRO A 366 -14.19 10.61 -8.61
CA PRO A 366 -13.89 9.25 -8.16
C PRO A 366 -13.25 9.32 -6.78
N PHE A 367 -13.62 8.37 -5.90
CA PHE A 367 -13.08 8.27 -4.56
C PHE A 367 -11.58 7.93 -4.57
N ALA A 368 -11.07 7.41 -5.69
CA ALA A 368 -9.66 7.25 -5.95
C ALA A 368 -9.21 8.14 -7.13
N PRO A 369 -8.10 8.90 -7.02
CA PRO A 369 -7.48 9.54 -8.18
C PRO A 369 -7.09 8.51 -9.25
N SER A 370 -7.12 8.88 -10.53
CA SER A 370 -6.80 7.95 -11.62
C SER A 370 -5.37 7.43 -11.53
N GLU A 371 -5.18 6.21 -12.01
CA GLU A 371 -3.94 5.44 -11.94
C GLU A 371 -2.71 6.18 -12.47
N ALA A 372 -2.89 7.07 -13.46
CA ALA A 372 -1.78 7.86 -14.00
C ALA A 372 -1.35 9.04 -13.16
N SER A 373 -2.11 9.38 -12.13
CA SER A 373 -1.60 10.26 -11.09
C SER A 373 -0.39 9.63 -10.38
N ILE A 374 -0.25 8.30 -10.38
CA ILE A 374 0.85 7.58 -9.71
C ILE A 374 2.11 7.55 -10.59
N PHE A 375 1.99 7.70 -11.92
CA PHE A 375 3.15 7.60 -12.80
C PHE A 375 4.09 8.79 -12.64
N PRO A 376 5.40 8.54 -12.52
CA PRO A 376 6.35 9.62 -12.41
C PRO A 376 6.42 10.47 -13.70
N ARG A 377 6.90 11.70 -13.57
CA ARG A 377 7.24 12.58 -14.70
C ARG A 377 8.71 12.94 -14.66
N PHE A 378 9.31 13.07 -15.83
CA PHE A 378 10.69 13.55 -15.94
C PHE A 378 10.72 15.07 -15.97
N SER A 379 11.78 15.69 -15.43
CA SER A 379 11.94 17.15 -15.54
C SER A 379 12.11 17.61 -16.98
N TYR A 380 12.55 16.72 -17.88
CA TYR A 380 12.74 17.04 -19.29
C TYR A 380 11.50 16.73 -20.14
N PRO A 381 10.98 17.72 -20.90
CA PRO A 381 9.73 17.59 -21.64
C PRO A 381 9.83 16.62 -22.83
N ASP A 382 10.98 16.54 -23.49
CA ASP A 382 11.26 15.58 -24.58
C ASP A 382 11.20 14.12 -24.11
N ILE A 383 11.71 13.81 -22.91
CA ILE A 383 11.59 12.47 -22.31
C ILE A 383 10.11 12.14 -22.06
N ASN A 384 9.34 13.07 -21.49
CA ASN A 384 7.90 12.87 -21.28
C ASN A 384 7.16 12.68 -22.61
N PHE A 385 7.53 13.42 -23.65
CA PHE A 385 6.99 13.26 -24.99
C PHE A 385 7.32 11.88 -25.58
N LEU A 386 8.56 11.42 -25.47
CA LEU A 386 8.97 10.09 -25.94
C LEU A 386 8.26 8.97 -25.16
N ILE A 387 8.06 9.12 -23.84
CA ILE A 387 7.25 8.20 -23.04
C ILE A 387 5.82 8.16 -23.58
N TRP A 388 5.23 9.32 -23.85
CA TRP A 388 3.90 9.41 -24.43
C TRP A 388 3.84 8.68 -25.79
N VAL A 389 4.82 8.89 -26.68
CA VAL A 389 4.92 8.19 -27.98
C VAL A 389 5.03 6.68 -27.78
N PHE A 390 5.97 6.20 -26.96
CA PHE A 390 6.16 4.76 -26.77
C PHE A 390 5.03 4.08 -25.99
N ALA A 391 4.29 4.84 -25.17
CA ALA A 391 3.09 4.38 -24.52
C ALA A 391 1.88 4.32 -25.49
N PHE A 392 1.97 4.80 -26.73
CA PHE A 392 0.85 4.84 -27.69
C PHE A 392 0.14 3.49 -27.88
N ARG A 393 0.89 2.38 -28.02
CA ARG A 393 0.32 1.04 -28.18
C ARG A 393 -0.42 0.56 -26.92
N TYR A 394 0.07 0.92 -25.74
CA TYR A 394 -0.58 0.65 -24.45
C TYR A 394 -1.83 1.52 -24.27
N ARG A 395 -1.77 2.81 -24.63
CA ARG A 395 -2.92 3.73 -24.63
C ARG A 395 -4.05 3.25 -25.54
N ARG A 396 -3.73 2.55 -26.64
CA ARG A 396 -4.73 1.92 -27.52
C ARG A 396 -5.36 0.65 -26.92
N LEU A 397 -4.61 -0.11 -26.12
CA LEU A 397 -5.13 -1.28 -25.39
C LEU A 397 -6.04 -0.87 -24.22
N LEU A 398 -5.72 0.22 -23.52
CA LEU A 398 -6.59 0.82 -22.50
C LEU A 398 -7.92 1.31 -23.08
N ARG A 399 -7.94 1.72 -24.35
CA ARG A 399 -9.13 2.19 -25.08
C ARG A 399 -9.99 1.07 -25.67
N HIS A 400 -9.63 -0.21 -25.51
CA HIS A 400 -10.32 -1.29 -26.21
C HIS A 400 -11.70 -1.58 -25.58
N PRO A 401 -12.82 -1.47 -26.34
CA PRO A 401 -14.19 -1.62 -25.83
C PRO A 401 -14.53 -3.01 -25.28
N SER A 402 -13.68 -4.02 -25.54
CA SER A 402 -13.82 -5.36 -24.98
C SER A 402 -13.59 -5.45 -23.47
N ASN A 403 -13.08 -4.37 -22.85
CA ASN A 403 -12.96 -4.21 -21.40
C ASN A 403 -14.14 -3.46 -20.77
N ALA A 404 -15.05 -2.92 -21.57
CA ALA A 404 -16.34 -2.45 -21.09
C ALA A 404 -17.28 -3.64 -21.00
N ALA A 405 -17.61 -4.06 -19.78
CA ALA A 405 -18.62 -5.07 -19.48
C ALA A 405 -20.06 -4.57 -19.82
N THR A 406 -20.27 -4.04 -21.03
CA THR A 406 -21.51 -3.43 -21.48
C THR A 406 -21.78 -3.78 -22.94
N ARG A 407 -22.11 -5.04 -23.20
CA ARG A 407 -23.10 -5.37 -24.24
C ARG A 407 -24.45 -5.59 -23.53
N PRO A 408 -25.58 -5.16 -24.11
CA PRO A 408 -26.90 -5.55 -23.62
C PRO A 408 -26.94 -7.08 -23.55
N ARG A 409 -27.22 -7.62 -22.37
CA ARG A 409 -27.14 -9.06 -22.11
C ARG A 409 -28.54 -9.62 -21.93
N PRO A 410 -28.83 -10.81 -22.47
CA PRO A 410 -30.06 -11.51 -22.12
C PRO A 410 -30.12 -11.75 -20.60
N PRO A 411 -31.31 -11.64 -19.99
CA PRO A 411 -31.50 -11.60 -18.54
C PRO A 411 -30.95 -12.83 -17.78
N ASP A 412 -30.77 -13.97 -18.45
CA ASP A 412 -30.52 -15.26 -17.79
C ASP A 412 -29.07 -15.76 -17.85
N SER A 413 -28.10 -14.91 -18.16
CA SER A 413 -26.69 -15.34 -18.30
C SER A 413 -25.83 -14.96 -17.08
N PRO A 414 -25.12 -15.92 -16.45
CA PRO A 414 -24.31 -15.66 -15.27
C PRO A 414 -23.24 -14.62 -15.58
N PRO A 415 -23.02 -13.60 -14.71
CA PRO A 415 -22.05 -12.52 -14.95
C PRO A 415 -20.72 -13.13 -15.44
N PRO A 416 -20.09 -12.59 -16.51
CA PRO A 416 -18.79 -13.12 -16.91
C PRO A 416 -17.87 -13.04 -15.67
N PRO A 417 -17.01 -14.03 -15.44
CA PRO A 417 -15.96 -13.89 -14.44
C PRO A 417 -15.24 -12.60 -14.79
N ARG A 418 -15.33 -11.60 -13.88
CA ARG A 418 -14.68 -10.31 -14.05
C ARG A 418 -13.26 -10.62 -14.49
N SER A 419 -12.88 -10.24 -15.70
CA SER A 419 -11.50 -10.34 -16.12
C SER A 419 -10.73 -9.40 -15.19
N LYS A 420 -10.12 -9.98 -14.16
CA LYS A 420 -9.27 -9.33 -13.18
C LYS A 420 -8.01 -8.87 -13.90
N VAL A 421 -8.14 -7.82 -14.71
CA VAL A 421 -7.00 -7.15 -15.28
C VAL A 421 -6.42 -6.35 -14.13
N ASN A 422 -5.28 -6.80 -13.59
CA ASN A 422 -4.48 -5.99 -12.67
C ASN A 422 -3.96 -4.80 -13.47
N TRP A 423 -4.79 -3.75 -13.54
CA TRP A 423 -4.46 -2.51 -14.21
C TRP A 423 -3.18 -1.94 -13.60
N ALA A 424 -3.07 -1.82 -12.27
CA ALA A 424 -1.91 -1.29 -11.55
C ALA A 424 -0.57 -1.96 -11.89
N GLY A 425 -0.51 -3.29 -11.96
CA GLY A 425 0.70 -4.05 -12.25
C GLY A 425 1.04 -4.10 -13.74
N MET A 426 0.04 -4.32 -14.60
CA MET A 426 0.23 -4.38 -16.05
C MET A 426 0.53 -3.00 -16.65
N SER A 427 -0.12 -1.95 -16.14
CA SER A 427 0.10 -0.56 -16.53
C SER A 427 1.50 -0.10 -16.14
N LEU A 428 1.96 -0.44 -14.94
CA LEU A 428 3.24 -0.01 -14.41
C LEU A 428 4.39 -0.69 -15.15
N ASN A 429 4.26 -1.99 -15.45
CA ASN A 429 5.22 -2.72 -16.27
C ASN A 429 5.27 -2.18 -17.71
N ALA A 430 4.11 -1.87 -18.32
CA ALA A 430 4.04 -1.28 -19.65
C ALA A 430 4.59 0.17 -19.68
N TYR A 431 4.27 0.96 -18.66
CA TYR A 431 4.78 2.32 -18.47
C TYR A 431 6.30 2.30 -18.35
N TYR A 432 6.87 1.48 -17.45
CA TYR A 432 8.32 1.38 -17.32
C TYR A 432 8.99 0.80 -18.57
N ALA A 433 8.32 -0.05 -19.34
CA ALA A 433 8.80 -0.48 -20.65
C ALA A 433 8.87 0.69 -21.65
N ALA A 434 7.87 1.58 -21.66
CA ALA A 434 7.89 2.81 -22.46
C ALA A 434 8.99 3.78 -21.99
N VAL A 435 9.15 3.95 -20.67
CA VAL A 435 10.23 4.76 -20.07
C VAL A 435 11.61 4.25 -20.50
N ARG A 436 11.87 2.95 -20.45
CA ARG A 436 13.16 2.40 -20.90
C ARG A 436 13.46 2.76 -22.35
N LYS A 437 12.47 2.61 -23.25
CA LYS A 437 12.62 2.96 -24.67
C LYS A 437 12.87 4.46 -24.84
N ALA A 438 12.08 5.29 -24.16
CA ALA A 438 12.23 6.74 -24.18
C ALA A 438 13.61 7.20 -23.70
N LEU A 439 14.11 6.62 -22.61
CA LEU A 439 15.43 6.93 -22.06
C LEU A 439 16.55 6.54 -23.01
N VAL A 440 16.50 5.35 -23.63
CA VAL A 440 17.51 4.94 -24.61
C VAL A 440 17.59 5.93 -25.77
N VAL A 441 16.43 6.31 -26.33
CA VAL A 441 16.37 7.27 -27.44
C VAL A 441 16.84 8.66 -27.02
N ALA A 442 16.36 9.18 -25.89
CA ALA A 442 16.74 10.50 -25.40
C ALA A 442 18.24 10.59 -25.10
N ILE A 443 18.79 9.58 -24.40
CA ILE A 443 20.23 9.51 -24.09
C ILE A 443 21.05 9.45 -25.38
N PHE A 444 20.66 8.63 -26.35
CA PHE A 444 21.36 8.52 -27.63
C PHE A 444 21.37 9.84 -28.40
N LEU A 445 20.20 10.46 -28.59
CA LEU A 445 20.09 11.73 -29.32
C LEU A 445 20.91 12.85 -28.67
N ARG A 446 20.85 12.94 -27.33
CA ARG A 446 21.61 13.94 -26.56
C ARG A 446 23.12 13.67 -26.58
N ALA A 447 23.54 12.41 -26.52
CA ALA A 447 24.94 12.03 -26.62
C ALA A 447 25.53 12.37 -27.99
N CYS A 448 24.78 12.10 -29.08
CA CYS A 448 25.17 12.48 -30.43
C CYS A 448 25.27 14.01 -30.60
N ALA A 449 24.30 14.76 -30.07
CA ALA A 449 24.33 16.23 -30.09
C ALA A 449 25.52 16.79 -29.30
N ALA A 450 25.80 16.24 -28.12
CA ALA A 450 26.95 16.63 -27.31
C ALA A 450 28.29 16.34 -28.02
N LEU A 451 28.43 15.16 -28.62
CA LEU A 451 29.64 14.79 -29.37
C LEU A 451 29.83 15.69 -30.59
N GLY A 452 28.75 15.96 -31.35
CA GLY A 452 28.76 16.88 -32.47
C GLY A 452 29.18 18.30 -32.05
N GLY A 453 28.67 18.79 -30.92
CA GLY A 453 29.06 20.09 -30.35
C GLY A 453 30.54 20.15 -29.96
N VAL A 454 31.08 19.09 -29.35
CA VAL A 454 32.51 18.99 -29.00
C VAL A 454 33.39 19.01 -30.26
N VAL A 455 33.02 18.24 -31.29
CA VAL A 455 33.76 18.21 -32.57
C VAL A 455 33.72 19.58 -33.25
N ALA A 456 32.55 20.20 -33.35
CA ALA A 456 32.40 21.53 -33.94
C ALA A 456 33.20 22.60 -33.18
N GLY A 457 33.15 22.58 -31.84
CA GLY A 457 33.93 23.48 -30.99
C GLY A 457 35.44 23.27 -31.14
N GLY A 458 35.90 22.02 -31.23
CA GLY A 458 37.31 21.69 -31.49
C GLY A 458 37.78 22.18 -32.85
N LEU A 459 36.98 21.98 -33.91
CA LEU A 459 37.28 22.49 -35.25
C LEU A 459 37.32 24.02 -35.28
N TRP A 460 36.40 24.70 -34.58
CA TRP A 460 36.38 26.16 -34.47
C TRP A 460 37.60 26.71 -33.72
N LEU A 461 37.98 26.10 -32.59
CA LEU A 461 39.18 26.48 -31.83
C LEU A 461 40.46 26.27 -32.66
N ARG A 462 40.55 25.14 -33.38
CA ARG A 462 41.67 24.87 -34.30
C ARG A 462 41.73 25.93 -35.40
N GLY A 463 40.60 26.28 -36.00
CA GLY A 463 40.52 27.35 -36.99
C GLY A 463 41.00 28.70 -36.45
N LYS A 464 40.54 29.09 -35.25
CA LYS A 464 41.01 30.32 -34.58
C LYS A 464 42.49 30.31 -34.25
N TRP A 465 43.03 29.16 -33.82
CA TRP A 465 44.45 29.04 -33.48
C TRP A 465 45.35 29.14 -34.72
N ILE A 466 44.95 28.52 -35.84
CA ILE A 466 45.64 28.66 -37.13
C ILE A 466 45.61 30.12 -37.61
N ALA A 467 44.45 30.78 -37.54
CA ALA A 467 44.31 32.19 -37.92
C ALA A 467 45.19 33.11 -37.06
N ARG A 468 45.28 32.89 -35.74
CA ARG A 468 46.17 33.64 -34.85
C ARG A 468 47.65 33.41 -35.17
N ARG A 469 48.06 32.18 -35.47
CA ARG A 469 49.44 31.88 -35.90
C ARG A 469 49.80 32.57 -37.22
N ALA A 470 48.86 32.65 -38.16
CA ALA A 470 49.08 33.35 -39.43
C ALA A 470 49.25 34.88 -39.24
N ILE A 471 48.64 35.47 -38.22
CA ILE A 471 48.80 36.90 -37.88
C ILE A 471 50.14 37.17 -37.19
N VAL A 472 50.64 36.26 -36.34
CA VAL A 472 51.92 36.41 -35.63
C VAL A 472 53.13 36.11 -36.54
N ALA A 473 52.93 35.38 -37.64
CA ALA A 473 53.97 35.06 -38.62
C ALA A 473 54.11 36.11 -39.74
N LYS A 474 53.22 37.11 -39.78
CA LYS A 474 53.35 38.34 -40.58
C LYS A 474 53.86 39.45 -39.70
#